data_AF-A0A1E7F408-F1
#
_entry.id   AF-A0A1E7F408-F1
#
_cell.length_a   1.000
_cell.length_b   1.000
_cell.length_c   1.000
_cell.angle_alpha   90.00
_cell.angle_beta   90.00
_cell.angle_gamma   90.00
#
_symmetry.space_group_name_H-M   'P 1'
#
loop_
_entity.id
_entity.type
_entity.pdbx_description
1 polymer ?
#
loop_
_entity_poly.entity_id
_entity_poly.type
_entity_poly.pdbx_seq_one_letter_code
_entity_poly.pdbx_strand_id
1 'polypeptide(L)'
;MWDWAVDGQLWAGSVLAKIIINVNPLGYIWEPIMDEVVVCINIVQSRKLKEVSYYQYTSRFVETLYNGYDGRAYKNIRVTGASLGGGLAILTGAITGASAIAISGLNAMYSRRTFLPPITEEQLNTRVFNTIPERDIIAHIDKPGMLYQQMQCRGPKNSLFACHSMFRSLCEIQYQCGSHGKPINCYCVSKYGYPEPIQNGTKTWEETCSEASTPPPGDT
;
A
#
# COMPACT_ATOMS: atom_id res chain seq x y z
N MET A 1 3.51 -21.66 3.17
CA MET A 1 2.02 -21.72 3.06
C MET A 1 1.29 -20.86 4.10
N TRP A 2 1.98 -20.08 4.95
CA TRP A 2 1.33 -19.01 5.74
C TRP A 2 2.19 -17.73 5.71
N ASP A 3 2.78 -17.49 4.54
CA ASP A 3 3.81 -16.50 4.31
C ASP A 3 3.24 -15.06 4.40
N TRP A 4 2.04 -14.85 3.87
CA TRP A 4 1.29 -13.60 4.05
C TRP A 4 0.91 -13.33 5.50
N ALA A 5 0.72 -14.37 6.31
CA ALA A 5 0.38 -14.22 7.73
C ALA A 5 1.62 -13.83 8.54
N VAL A 6 2.80 -14.35 8.18
CA VAL A 6 4.09 -13.95 8.75
C VAL A 6 4.37 -12.48 8.45
N ASP A 7 4.16 -12.02 7.22
CA ASP A 7 4.32 -10.61 6.90
C ASP A 7 3.26 -9.76 7.60
N GLY A 8 2.00 -10.18 7.63
CA GLY A 8 0.93 -9.48 8.36
C GLY A 8 1.24 -9.31 9.86
N GLN A 9 1.90 -10.28 10.48
CA GLN A 9 2.32 -10.20 11.88
C GLN A 9 3.31 -9.07 12.16
N LEU A 10 4.07 -8.59 11.16
CA LEU A 10 4.98 -7.46 11.31
C LEU A 10 4.26 -6.18 11.77
N TRP A 11 2.99 -6.04 11.40
CA TRP A 11 2.14 -4.89 11.74
C TRP A 11 1.25 -5.11 12.97
N ALA A 12 1.33 -6.27 13.64
CA ALA A 12 0.47 -6.56 14.79
C ALA A 12 0.63 -5.52 15.93
N GLY A 13 1.86 -5.08 16.20
CA GLY A 13 2.14 -3.99 17.14
C GLY A 13 1.48 -2.68 16.71
N SER A 14 1.51 -2.35 15.42
CA SER A 14 0.87 -1.14 14.88
C SER A 14 -0.65 -1.20 14.90
N VAL A 15 -1.24 -2.37 14.71
CA VAL A 15 -2.69 -2.59 14.89
C VAL A 15 -3.08 -2.26 16.33
N LEU A 16 -2.35 -2.80 17.31
CA LEU A 16 -2.61 -2.51 18.72
C LEU A 16 -2.42 -1.02 19.04
N ALA A 17 -1.35 -0.40 18.54
CA ALA A 17 -1.11 1.02 18.71
C ALA A 17 -2.27 1.87 18.17
N LYS A 18 -2.82 1.54 16.99
CA LYS A 18 -3.99 2.25 16.45
C LYS A 18 -5.26 2.04 17.26
N ILE A 19 -5.47 0.86 17.83
CA ILE A 19 -6.59 0.64 18.76
C ILE A 19 -6.45 1.57 19.98
N ILE A 20 -5.26 1.63 20.59
CA ILE A 20 -4.99 2.49 21.75
C ILE A 20 -5.27 3.96 21.43
N ILE A 21 -4.79 4.45 20.28
CA ILE A 21 -4.98 5.84 19.86
C ILE A 21 -6.46 6.14 19.59
N ASN A 22 -7.18 5.25 18.90
CA ASN A 22 -8.56 5.53 18.48
C ASN A 22 -9.59 5.35 19.60
N VAL A 23 -9.32 4.52 20.60
CA VAL A 23 -10.21 4.32 21.76
C VAL A 23 -10.01 5.41 22.81
N ASN A 24 -8.81 5.99 22.90
CA ASN A 24 -8.52 7.05 23.86
C ASN A 24 -8.91 8.43 23.31
N PRO A 25 -9.80 9.20 23.97
CA PRO A 25 -10.17 10.55 23.52
C PRO A 25 -8.97 11.53 23.51
N LEU A 26 -7.88 11.21 24.22
CA LEU A 26 -6.61 11.92 24.21
C LEU A 26 -5.50 11.13 23.50
N GLY A 27 -5.85 10.26 22.56
CA GLY A 27 -4.92 9.41 21.81
C GLY A 27 -3.76 10.15 21.15
N TYR A 28 -3.98 11.41 20.73
CA TYR A 28 -2.95 12.26 20.15
C TYR A 28 -1.77 12.54 21.09
N ILE A 29 -1.98 12.53 22.41
CA ILE A 29 -0.90 12.71 23.41
C ILE A 29 0.07 11.52 23.37
N TRP A 30 -0.41 10.35 22.97
CA TRP A 30 0.38 9.14 22.91
C TRP A 30 1.18 9.02 21.61
N GLU A 31 0.79 9.71 20.52
CA GLU A 31 1.46 9.63 19.22
C GLU A 31 2.99 9.74 19.25
N PRO A 32 3.60 10.68 20.02
CA PRO A 32 5.05 10.85 20.04
C PRO A 32 5.83 9.65 20.59
N ILE A 33 5.18 8.79 21.39
CA ILE A 33 5.82 7.62 22.02
C ILE A 33 5.38 6.29 21.39
N MET A 34 4.53 6.33 20.36
CA MET A 34 3.97 5.10 19.78
C MET A 34 5.00 4.20 19.13
N ASP A 35 6.08 4.75 18.57
CA ASP A 35 7.14 3.91 18.01
C ASP A 35 7.87 3.12 19.09
N GLU A 36 8.11 3.71 20.25
CA GLU A 36 8.70 3.03 21.39
C GLU A 36 7.78 1.93 21.93
N VAL A 37 6.49 2.22 22.03
CA VAL A 37 5.47 1.23 22.45
C VAL A 37 5.43 0.05 21.47
N VAL A 38 5.41 0.32 20.16
CA VAL A 38 5.42 -0.73 19.13
C VAL A 38 6.71 -1.54 19.18
N VAL A 39 7.86 -0.92 19.40
CA VAL A 39 9.14 -1.63 19.63
C VAL A 39 9.04 -2.53 20.84
N CYS A 40 8.53 -2.04 21.97
CA CYS A 40 8.37 -2.81 23.19
C CYS A 40 7.48 -4.06 22.99
N ILE A 41 6.35 -3.89 22.30
CA ILE A 41 5.45 -5.00 21.94
C ILE A 41 6.16 -6.01 21.03
N ASN A 42 6.89 -5.53 20.02
CA ASN A 42 7.58 -6.37 19.04
C ASN A 42 8.85 -7.05 19.59
N ILE A 43 9.35 -6.70 20.78
CA ILE A 43 10.40 -7.49 21.46
C ILE A 43 9.88 -8.89 21.82
N VAL A 44 8.59 -9.00 22.15
CA VAL A 44 7.94 -10.26 22.52
C VAL A 44 7.70 -11.15 21.29
N GLN A 45 7.62 -10.57 20.09
CA GLN A 45 7.54 -11.33 18.84
C GLN A 45 8.86 -12.05 18.55
N SER A 46 8.80 -13.37 18.32
CA SER A 46 10.00 -14.22 18.19
C SER A 46 10.94 -13.77 17.07
N ARG A 47 12.27 -13.80 17.31
CA ARG A 47 13.31 -13.48 16.31
C ARG A 47 13.16 -14.25 14.99
N LYS A 48 12.62 -15.48 15.06
CA LYS A 48 12.40 -16.35 13.90
C LYS A 48 11.47 -15.73 12.86
N LEU A 49 10.49 -14.92 13.26
CA LEU A 49 9.59 -14.22 12.34
C LEU A 49 10.30 -13.12 11.53
N LYS A 50 11.32 -12.48 12.12
CA LYS A 50 12.11 -11.45 11.45
C LYS A 50 13.06 -12.03 10.39
N GLU A 51 13.43 -13.30 10.46
CA GLU A 51 14.35 -13.91 9.49
C GLU A 51 13.66 -14.39 8.21
N VAL A 52 12.33 -14.56 8.24
CA VAL A 52 11.54 -15.09 7.12
C VAL A 52 10.62 -14.04 6.46
N SER A 53 10.80 -12.76 6.79
CA SER A 53 9.95 -11.68 6.28
C SER A 53 10.27 -11.31 4.83
N TYR A 54 9.25 -11.21 3.96
CA TYR A 54 9.42 -10.99 2.51
C TYR A 54 10.09 -9.67 2.16
N TYR A 55 9.93 -8.64 3.00
CA TYR A 55 10.52 -7.33 2.74
C TYR A 55 12.06 -7.40 2.65
N GLN A 56 12.70 -8.39 3.30
CA GLN A 56 14.15 -8.58 3.21
C GLN A 56 14.56 -9.15 1.85
N TYR A 57 13.76 -10.07 1.29
CA TYR A 57 14.01 -10.61 -0.04
C TYR A 57 13.82 -9.54 -1.12
N THR A 58 12.75 -8.74 -1.03
CA THR A 58 12.53 -7.64 -1.98
C THR A 58 13.60 -6.56 -1.84
N SER A 59 14.06 -6.25 -0.63
CA SER A 59 15.18 -5.31 -0.41
C SER A 59 16.49 -5.80 -1.01
N ARG A 60 16.86 -7.07 -0.74
CA ARG A 60 18.07 -7.67 -1.33
C ARG A 60 18.00 -7.74 -2.86
N PHE A 61 16.81 -8.00 -3.41
CA PHE A 61 16.61 -7.99 -4.86
C PHE A 61 16.89 -6.60 -5.45
N VAL A 62 16.32 -5.54 -4.85
CA VAL A 62 16.57 -4.16 -5.27
C VAL A 62 18.05 -3.77 -5.14
N GLU A 63 18.71 -4.15 -4.04
CA GLU A 63 20.15 -3.93 -3.85
C GLU A 63 20.98 -4.66 -4.92
N THR A 64 20.59 -5.88 -5.30
CA THR A 64 21.26 -6.63 -6.37
C THR A 64 21.13 -5.91 -7.71
N LEU A 65 19.96 -5.32 -8.01
CA LEU A 65 19.77 -4.50 -9.22
C LEU A 65 20.65 -3.24 -9.20
N TYR A 66 20.79 -2.58 -8.05
CA TYR A 66 21.69 -1.44 -7.90
C TYR A 66 23.17 -1.83 -8.10
N ASN A 67 23.58 -2.97 -7.56
CA ASN A 67 24.98 -3.43 -7.56
C ASN A 67 25.42 -4.10 -8.87
N GLY A 68 24.49 -4.39 -9.77
CA GLY A 68 24.78 -5.03 -11.05
C GLY A 68 24.19 -6.42 -11.13
N TYR A 69 23.03 -6.54 -11.78
CA TYR A 69 22.43 -7.83 -12.13
C TYR A 69 22.66 -8.09 -13.61
N ASP A 70 23.20 -9.25 -13.96
CA ASP A 70 23.51 -9.65 -15.34
C ASP A 70 24.40 -8.61 -16.08
N GLY A 71 25.44 -8.12 -15.39
CA GLY A 71 26.38 -7.13 -15.92
C GLY A 71 25.81 -5.71 -16.05
N ARG A 72 24.62 -5.43 -15.53
CA ARG A 72 23.97 -4.11 -15.61
C ARG A 72 23.55 -3.58 -14.24
N ALA A 73 24.06 -2.41 -13.88
CA ALA A 73 23.63 -1.67 -12.70
C ALA A 73 22.46 -0.73 -13.05
N TYR A 74 21.34 -0.88 -12.34
CA TYR A 74 20.15 -0.07 -12.53
C TYR A 74 20.18 1.13 -11.59
N LYS A 75 20.02 2.35 -12.11
CA LYS A 75 20.07 3.59 -11.29
C LYS A 75 18.70 4.06 -10.79
N ASN A 76 17.65 3.75 -11.54
CA ASN A 76 16.30 4.26 -11.31
C ASN A 76 15.33 3.10 -11.03
N ILE A 77 15.42 2.52 -9.84
CA ILE A 77 14.49 1.48 -9.40
C ILE A 77 13.28 2.13 -8.71
N ARG A 78 12.10 1.66 -9.08
CA ARG A 78 10.84 2.00 -8.41
C ARG A 78 10.13 0.72 -8.01
N VAL A 79 9.58 0.71 -6.80
CA VAL A 79 8.88 -0.44 -6.24
C VAL A 79 7.41 -0.07 -6.08
N THR A 80 6.51 -1.00 -6.38
CA THR A 80 5.07 -0.79 -6.20
C THR A 80 4.39 -2.06 -5.74
N GLY A 81 3.23 -1.91 -5.16
CA GLY A 81 2.39 -3.00 -4.69
C GLY A 81 1.10 -2.47 -4.09
N ALA A 82 0.17 -3.37 -3.82
CA ALA A 82 -1.08 -3.04 -3.14
C ALA A 82 -1.34 -3.93 -1.94
N SER A 83 -2.17 -3.46 -1.01
CA SER A 83 -2.48 -4.18 0.23
C SER A 83 -1.18 -4.56 0.97
N LEU A 84 -1.01 -5.83 1.34
CA LEU A 84 0.24 -6.35 1.90
C LEU A 84 1.46 -6.06 1.01
N GLY A 85 1.33 -6.27 -0.31
CA GLY A 85 2.40 -5.96 -1.26
C GLY A 85 2.74 -4.47 -1.30
N GLY A 86 1.77 -3.60 -1.01
CA GLY A 86 1.99 -2.16 -0.84
C GLY A 86 2.82 -1.87 0.41
N GLY A 87 2.51 -2.53 1.53
CA GLY A 87 3.34 -2.48 2.74
C GLY A 87 4.77 -2.96 2.49
N LEU A 88 4.94 -4.08 1.78
CA LEU A 88 6.27 -4.57 1.39
C LEU A 88 7.01 -3.59 0.48
N ALA A 89 6.32 -2.93 -0.46
CA ALA A 89 6.91 -1.90 -1.31
C ALA A 89 7.39 -0.69 -0.49
N ILE A 90 6.59 -0.24 0.49
CA ILE A 90 6.95 0.82 1.45
C ILE A 90 8.25 0.48 2.18
N LEU A 91 8.31 -0.71 2.79
CA LEU A 91 9.51 -1.17 3.53
C LEU A 91 10.73 -1.27 2.60
N THR A 92 10.55 -1.87 1.43
CA THR A 92 11.63 -2.04 0.44
C THR A 92 12.21 -0.70 -0.01
N GLY A 93 11.35 0.27 -0.37
CA GLY A 93 11.79 1.60 -0.81
C GLY A 93 12.48 2.39 0.30
N ALA A 94 11.95 2.32 1.52
CA ALA A 94 12.55 2.98 2.67
C ALA A 94 13.94 2.43 3.02
N ILE A 95 14.12 1.11 2.99
CA ILE A 95 15.39 0.44 3.31
C ILE A 95 16.45 0.70 2.23
N THR A 96 16.08 0.53 0.97
CA THR A 96 17.04 0.52 -0.15
C THR A 96 17.26 1.90 -0.78
N GLY A 97 16.42 2.89 -0.46
CA GLY A 97 16.43 4.20 -1.08
C GLY A 97 15.71 4.28 -2.43
N ALA A 98 15.15 3.18 -2.93
CA ALA A 98 14.30 3.17 -4.12
C ALA A 98 12.99 3.93 -3.87
N SER A 99 12.42 4.56 -4.91
CA SER A 99 11.12 5.20 -4.78
C SER A 99 10.01 4.14 -4.72
N ALA A 100 9.17 4.18 -3.69
CA ALA A 100 8.04 3.27 -3.52
C ALA A 100 6.70 3.98 -3.73
N ILE A 101 5.82 3.36 -4.53
CA ILE A 101 4.44 3.79 -4.73
C ILE A 101 3.53 2.64 -4.28
N ALA A 102 2.90 2.78 -3.13
CA ALA A 102 1.94 1.83 -2.61
C ALA A 102 0.51 2.28 -2.91
N ILE A 103 -0.35 1.30 -3.19
CA ILE A 103 -1.79 1.53 -3.32
C ILE A 103 -2.47 0.79 -2.18
N SER A 104 -3.09 1.52 -1.25
CA SER A 104 -3.79 0.89 -0.13
C SER A 104 -2.82 -0.02 0.69
N GLY A 105 -1.56 0.42 0.82
CA GLY A 105 -0.54 -0.32 1.54
C GLY A 105 -0.62 -0.12 3.06
N LEU A 106 -0.16 -1.11 3.84
CA LEU A 106 0.06 -0.91 5.28
C LEU A 106 1.20 0.09 5.49
N ASN A 107 1.01 1.09 6.34
CA ASN A 107 2.06 2.08 6.61
C ASN A 107 3.09 1.53 7.60
N ALA A 108 4.14 2.31 7.90
CA ALA A 108 5.25 1.83 8.70
C ALA A 108 5.81 2.85 9.70
N MET A 109 5.19 4.01 9.92
CA MET A 109 5.82 5.06 10.72
C MET A 109 6.03 4.66 12.19
N TYR A 110 5.04 4.11 12.88
CA TYR A 110 5.19 3.64 14.26
C TYR A 110 6.02 2.35 14.32
N SER A 111 5.84 1.41 13.39
CA SER A 111 6.62 0.16 13.35
C SER A 111 8.04 0.30 12.81
N ARG A 112 8.45 1.47 12.31
CA ARG A 112 9.69 1.71 11.54
C ARG A 112 10.95 1.12 12.17
N ARG A 113 11.06 1.18 13.50
CA ARG A 113 12.23 0.71 14.26
C ARG A 113 12.25 -0.78 14.52
N THR A 114 11.16 -1.49 14.23
CA THR A 114 11.05 -2.94 14.49
C THR A 114 11.56 -3.79 13.34
N PHE A 115 11.65 -3.19 12.15
CA PHE A 115 12.22 -3.78 10.94
C PHE A 115 13.75 -3.81 10.99
N LEU A 116 14.33 -4.62 10.11
CA LEU A 116 15.78 -4.82 9.98
C LEU A 116 16.22 -4.58 8.52
N PRO A 117 17.12 -3.61 8.27
CA PRO A 117 17.60 -2.61 9.23
C PRO A 117 16.46 -1.70 9.73
N PRO A 118 16.61 -1.08 10.93
CA PRO A 118 15.64 -0.10 11.41
C PRO A 118 15.47 1.05 10.41
N ILE A 119 14.24 1.44 10.15
CA ILE A 119 13.89 2.50 9.20
C ILE A 119 13.79 3.84 9.93
N THR A 120 14.36 4.90 9.35
CA THR A 120 14.25 6.27 9.85
C THR A 120 12.98 6.95 9.36
N GLU A 121 12.53 7.99 10.06
CA GLU A 121 11.39 8.80 9.59
C GLU A 121 11.67 9.44 8.24
N GLU A 122 12.89 9.94 8.04
CA GLU A 122 13.32 10.56 6.79
C GLU A 122 13.19 9.59 5.60
N GLN A 123 13.58 8.33 5.76
CA GLN A 123 13.45 7.32 4.71
C GLN A 123 11.98 7.15 4.28
N LEU A 124 11.06 7.05 5.24
CA LEU A 124 9.62 6.97 4.94
C LEU A 124 9.09 8.26 4.31
N ASN A 125 9.56 9.41 4.78
CA ASN A 125 9.05 10.70 4.35
C ASN A 125 9.57 11.14 2.97
N THR A 126 10.69 10.59 2.51
CA THR A 126 11.34 11.02 1.25
C THR A 126 11.28 9.98 0.14
N ARG A 127 11.06 8.69 0.45
CA ARG A 127 11.13 7.60 -0.54
C ARG A 127 9.80 6.95 -0.85
N VAL A 128 8.79 7.18 -0.01
CA VAL A 128 7.56 6.41 -0.05
C VAL A 128 6.38 7.32 -0.32
N PHE A 129 5.50 6.88 -1.21
CA PHE A 129 4.16 7.43 -1.40
C PHE A 129 3.12 6.33 -1.22
N ASN A 130 2.06 6.58 -0.48
CA ASN A 130 0.94 5.65 -0.32
C ASN A 130 -0.39 6.32 -0.67
N THR A 131 -1.29 5.59 -1.30
CA THR A 131 -2.68 6.01 -1.38
C THR A 131 -3.51 5.37 -0.29
N ILE A 132 -4.36 6.17 0.36
CA ILE A 132 -5.15 5.76 1.51
C ILE A 132 -6.63 6.04 1.20
N PRO A 133 -7.39 5.04 0.70
CA PRO A 133 -8.81 5.21 0.49
C PRO A 133 -9.57 5.40 1.80
N GLU A 134 -10.57 6.27 1.79
CA GLU A 134 -11.50 6.43 2.92
C GLU A 134 -12.11 5.09 3.29
N ARG A 135 -12.20 4.81 4.60
CA ARG A 135 -12.77 3.57 5.17
C ARG A 135 -12.00 2.29 4.83
N ASP A 136 -10.85 2.37 4.17
CA ASP A 136 -9.95 1.24 4.03
C ASP A 136 -9.21 1.00 5.35
N ILE A 137 -9.67 0.01 6.12
CA ILE A 137 -9.09 -0.29 7.44
C ILE A 137 -7.62 -0.72 7.36
N ILE A 138 -7.18 -1.32 6.25
CA ILE A 138 -5.82 -1.85 6.11
C ILE A 138 -4.84 -0.72 5.81
N ALA A 139 -5.21 0.19 4.91
CA ALA A 139 -4.39 1.36 4.59
C ALA A 139 -4.29 2.37 5.75
N HIS A 140 -5.15 2.24 6.77
CA HIS A 140 -5.10 3.03 8.01
C HIS A 140 -4.35 2.33 9.15
N ILE A 141 -3.83 1.11 8.94
CA ILE A 141 -2.92 0.48 9.89
C ILE A 141 -1.60 1.24 9.86
N ASP A 142 -1.08 1.48 11.08
CA ASP A 142 0.11 2.31 11.32
C ASP A 142 -0.10 3.78 10.87
N LYS A 143 0.84 4.67 11.17
CA LYS A 143 0.84 6.05 10.70
C LYS A 143 1.54 6.13 9.34
N PRO A 144 0.98 6.86 8.35
CA PRO A 144 1.65 7.10 7.09
C PRO A 144 2.90 7.98 7.25
N GLY A 145 3.80 7.91 6.27
CA GLY A 145 4.80 8.96 6.06
C GLY A 145 4.15 10.28 5.65
N MET A 146 4.95 11.32 5.44
CA MET A 146 4.42 12.64 5.05
C MET A 146 3.85 12.68 3.62
N LEU A 147 4.31 11.80 2.74
CA LEU A 147 3.85 11.71 1.35
C LEU A 147 2.77 10.64 1.22
N TYR A 148 1.51 11.05 1.25
CA TYR A 148 0.36 10.17 0.98
C TYR A 148 -0.78 10.95 0.34
N GLN A 149 -1.66 10.24 -0.36
CA GLN A 149 -2.89 10.79 -0.91
C GLN A 149 -4.09 10.12 -0.26
N GLN A 150 -4.91 10.91 0.42
CA GLN A 150 -6.25 10.49 0.83
C GLN A 150 -7.15 10.39 -0.40
N MET A 151 -7.88 9.29 -0.53
CA MET A 151 -8.73 9.05 -1.68
C MET A 151 -10.17 8.79 -1.25
N GLN A 152 -11.13 9.36 -1.97
CA GLN A 152 -12.53 9.07 -1.73
C GLN A 152 -12.83 7.60 -2.04
N CYS A 153 -13.75 7.00 -1.30
CA CYS A 153 -14.22 5.66 -1.60
C CYS A 153 -15.74 5.60 -1.78
N ARG A 154 -16.14 5.33 -3.03
CA ARG A 154 -17.54 5.13 -3.46
C ARG A 154 -18.09 3.71 -3.22
N GLY A 155 -17.33 2.86 -2.52
CA GLY A 155 -17.77 1.50 -2.19
C GLY A 155 -18.96 1.48 -1.21
N PRO A 156 -19.70 0.37 -1.12
CA PRO A 156 -20.79 0.23 -0.14
C PRO A 156 -20.34 0.54 1.29
N LYS A 157 -21.22 1.19 2.07
CA LYS A 157 -20.93 1.56 3.48
C LYS A 157 -20.94 0.38 4.45
N ASN A 158 -21.63 -0.69 4.10
CA ASN A 158 -21.78 -1.91 4.89
C ASN A 158 -20.67 -2.95 4.66
N SER A 159 -19.63 -2.63 3.88
CA SER A 159 -18.51 -3.54 3.62
C SER A 159 -17.19 -2.92 4.10
N LEU A 160 -16.51 -3.63 5.00
CA LEU A 160 -15.22 -3.21 5.56
C LEU A 160 -14.08 -3.27 4.54
N PHE A 161 -14.21 -4.08 3.49
CA PHE A 161 -13.17 -4.28 2.47
C PHE A 161 -13.51 -3.68 1.12
N ALA A 162 -14.71 -3.11 0.95
CA ALA A 162 -15.11 -2.50 -0.32
C ALA A 162 -14.14 -1.40 -0.81
N CYS A 163 -13.50 -0.70 0.13
CA CYS A 163 -12.54 0.37 -0.14
C CYS A 163 -11.08 -0.11 -0.25
N HIS A 164 -10.82 -1.37 0.09
CA HIS A 164 -9.48 -1.95 0.08
C HIS A 164 -9.04 -2.47 -1.31
N SER A 165 -9.98 -2.58 -2.26
CA SER A 165 -9.65 -3.05 -3.62
C SER A 165 -8.75 -2.05 -4.34
N MET A 166 -7.54 -2.48 -4.70
CA MET A 166 -6.61 -1.70 -5.53
C MET A 166 -7.26 -1.22 -6.83
N PHE A 167 -8.06 -2.07 -7.46
CA PHE A 167 -8.74 -1.72 -8.71
C PHE A 167 -9.72 -0.57 -8.52
N ARG A 168 -10.42 -0.52 -7.37
CA ARG A 168 -11.26 0.63 -7.04
C ARG A 168 -10.42 1.90 -6.85
N SER A 169 -9.27 1.80 -6.17
CA SER A 169 -8.35 2.93 -6.05
C SER A 169 -7.87 3.42 -7.42
N LEU A 170 -7.51 2.51 -8.34
CA LEU A 170 -7.13 2.90 -9.70
C LEU A 170 -8.27 3.61 -10.44
N CYS A 171 -9.52 3.14 -10.27
CA CYS A 171 -10.68 3.82 -10.83
C CYS A 171 -10.92 5.21 -10.25
N GLU A 172 -10.77 5.37 -8.94
CA GLU A 172 -10.87 6.68 -8.29
C GLU A 172 -9.80 7.64 -8.79
N ILE A 173 -8.55 7.19 -8.94
CA ILE A 173 -7.45 8.01 -9.50
C ILE A 173 -7.80 8.43 -10.93
N GLN A 174 -8.23 7.48 -11.77
CA GLN A 174 -8.61 7.77 -13.16
C GLN A 174 -9.80 8.73 -13.25
N TYR A 175 -10.76 8.62 -12.34
CA TYR A 175 -11.94 9.47 -12.31
C TYR A 175 -11.63 10.90 -11.83
N GLN A 176 -10.84 11.05 -10.77
CA GLN A 176 -10.54 12.37 -10.17
C GLN A 176 -9.43 13.10 -10.92
N CYS A 177 -8.40 12.39 -11.36
CA CYS A 177 -7.21 12.98 -12.00
C CYS A 177 -7.24 12.89 -13.53
N GLY A 178 -8.21 12.18 -14.10
CA GLY A 178 -8.28 11.86 -15.52
C GLY A 178 -7.32 10.74 -15.92
N SER A 179 -7.48 10.25 -17.15
CA SER A 179 -6.62 9.18 -17.71
C SER A 179 -5.48 9.69 -18.60
N HIS A 180 -5.39 11.00 -18.83
CA HIS A 180 -4.39 11.61 -19.72
C HIS A 180 -4.34 10.94 -21.11
N GLY A 181 -5.50 10.69 -21.70
CA GLY A 181 -5.63 10.02 -23.01
C GLY A 181 -5.44 8.51 -22.98
N LYS A 182 -5.15 7.90 -21.82
CA LYS A 182 -5.12 6.44 -21.69
C LYS A 182 -6.55 5.87 -21.61
N PRO A 183 -6.77 4.64 -22.08
CA PRO A 183 -8.05 3.96 -21.91
C PRO A 183 -8.42 3.83 -20.43
N ILE A 184 -9.69 4.11 -20.12
CA ILE A 184 -10.28 3.86 -18.80
C ILE A 184 -10.60 2.37 -18.70
N ASN A 185 -10.35 1.77 -17.53
CA ASN A 185 -10.65 0.36 -17.34
C ASN A 185 -12.17 0.13 -17.30
N CYS A 186 -12.66 -0.83 -18.10
CA CYS A 186 -14.09 -1.18 -18.18
C CYS A 186 -14.69 -1.55 -16.82
N TYR A 187 -13.93 -2.23 -15.96
CA TYR A 187 -14.39 -2.62 -14.62
C TYR A 187 -14.70 -1.42 -13.70
N CYS A 188 -14.21 -0.21 -14.01
CA CYS A 188 -14.56 0.97 -13.24
C CYS A 188 -16.05 1.27 -13.31
N VAL A 189 -16.63 1.19 -14.51
CA VAL A 189 -18.07 1.36 -14.70
C VAL A 189 -18.79 0.08 -14.29
N SER A 190 -18.44 -1.06 -14.88
CA SER A 190 -19.24 -2.28 -14.77
C SER A 190 -19.21 -2.95 -13.39
N LYS A 191 -18.12 -2.83 -12.64
CA LYS A 191 -17.97 -3.46 -11.30
C LYS A 191 -18.04 -2.45 -10.16
N TYR A 192 -17.56 -1.23 -10.36
CA TYR A 192 -17.42 -0.25 -9.29
C TYR A 192 -18.37 0.94 -9.37
N GLY A 193 -19.19 1.04 -10.43
CA GLY A 193 -20.25 2.05 -10.56
C GLY A 193 -19.72 3.46 -10.78
N TYR A 194 -18.52 3.61 -11.35
CA TYR A 194 -18.04 4.92 -11.81
C TYR A 194 -18.82 5.36 -13.05
N PRO A 195 -18.99 6.67 -13.28
CA PRO A 195 -19.60 7.18 -14.50
C PRO A 195 -18.85 6.70 -15.75
N GLU A 196 -19.60 6.50 -16.83
CA GLU A 196 -19.01 6.24 -18.15
C GLU A 196 -18.04 7.37 -18.55
N PRO A 197 -16.90 7.03 -19.17
CA PRO A 197 -15.96 8.03 -19.62
C PRO A 197 -16.54 8.85 -20.76
N ILE A 198 -16.11 10.11 -20.86
CA ILE A 198 -16.47 10.96 -22.00
C ILE A 198 -15.90 10.33 -23.27
N GLN A 199 -16.77 10.04 -24.22
CA GLN A 199 -16.37 9.48 -25.51
C GLN A 199 -15.38 10.43 -26.21
N ASN A 200 -14.23 9.87 -26.58
CA ASN A 200 -13.23 10.55 -27.39
C ASN A 200 -12.92 9.68 -28.63
N GLY A 201 -13.55 10.00 -29.75
CA GLY A 201 -13.47 9.22 -31.00
C GLY A 201 -14.82 8.65 -31.43
N THR A 202 -14.79 7.60 -32.24
CA THR A 202 -15.97 7.05 -32.93
C THR A 202 -16.64 5.88 -32.22
N LYS A 203 -15.94 5.20 -31.31
CA LYS A 203 -16.48 4.08 -30.53
C LYS A 203 -17.02 4.55 -29.18
N THR A 204 -18.16 4.00 -28.79
CA THR A 204 -18.76 4.14 -27.46
C THR A 204 -17.98 3.33 -26.42
N TRP A 205 -18.28 3.57 -25.13
CA TRP A 205 -17.71 2.78 -24.05
C TRP A 205 -18.17 1.32 -24.14
N GLU A 206 -19.45 1.07 -24.42
CA GLU A 206 -20.04 -0.27 -24.55
C GLU A 206 -19.40 -1.07 -25.68
N GLU A 207 -19.21 -0.46 -26.85
CA GLU A 207 -18.51 -1.09 -27.98
C GLU A 207 -17.07 -1.44 -27.62
N THR A 208 -16.36 -0.52 -26.96
CA THR A 208 -14.96 -0.74 -26.56
C THR A 208 -14.83 -1.85 -25.51
N CYS A 209 -15.74 -1.89 -24.54
CA CYS A 209 -15.68 -2.82 -23.43
C CYS A 209 -16.31 -4.20 -23.72
N SER A 210 -17.16 -4.31 -24.74
CA SER A 210 -17.63 -5.60 -25.24
C SER A 210 -16.57 -6.33 -26.07
N GLU A 211 -15.68 -5.59 -26.74
CA GLU A 211 -14.52 -6.13 -27.46
C GLU A 211 -13.38 -6.57 -26.50
N ALA A 212 -13.24 -5.91 -25.34
CA ALA A 212 -12.25 -6.23 -24.32
C ALA A 212 -12.75 -7.35 -23.38
N SER A 213 -12.47 -8.60 -23.73
CA SER A 213 -12.93 -9.79 -22.98
C SER A 213 -12.50 -9.79 -21.50
N THR A 214 -13.51 -10.07 -20.65
CA THR A 214 -13.52 -10.52 -19.23
C THR A 214 -12.52 -9.92 -18.21
N PRO A 215 -13.00 -9.44 -17.05
CA PRO A 215 -12.12 -9.02 -15.95
C PRO A 215 -11.24 -10.19 -15.44
N PRO A 216 -10.04 -9.92 -14.92
CA PRO A 216 -9.20 -10.96 -14.32
C PRO A 216 -9.96 -11.67 -13.19
N PRO A 217 -9.90 -13.02 -13.10
CA PRO A 217 -10.54 -13.76 -12.03
C PRO A 217 -9.83 -13.47 -10.70
N GLY A 218 -10.58 -13.23 -9.62
CA GLY A 218 -9.96 -13.17 -8.28
C GLY A 218 -10.63 -12.41 -7.14
N ASP A 219 -11.85 -11.88 -7.26
CA ASP A 219 -12.51 -11.18 -6.13
C ASP A 219 -13.90 -11.76 -5.83
N THR A 220 -13.96 -12.99 -5.33
CA THR A 220 -15.02 -13.45 -4.43
C THR A 220 -14.47 -13.51 -3.02
#